data_AF-A0A2R3JRM2-F1
#
_entry.id   AF-A0A2R3JRM2-F1
#
_cell.length_a   1.000
_cell.length_b   1.000
_cell.length_c   1.000
_cell.angle_alpha   90.00
_cell.angle_beta   90.00
_cell.angle_gamma   90.00
#
_symmetry.space_group_name_H-M   'P 1'
#
loop_
_entity.id
_entity.type
_entity.pdbx_description
1 polymer ?
#
loop_
_entity_poly.entity_id
_entity_poly.type
_entity_poly.pdbx_seq_one_letter_code
_entity_poly.pdbx_strand_id
1 'polypeptide(L)' 'MNKIWKKSALAVELQNAAGETHKQLFTAIVQDATDAQLTTFSKALETLTAHQFVNAEVIAYYEYNAVTTV' A
#
# COMPACT_ATOMS: atom_id res chain seq x y z
N MET A 1 10.05 -10.91 -23.39
CA MET A 1 9.38 -11.06 -22.07
C MET A 1 8.30 -10.00 -21.98
N ASN A 2 7.06 -10.38 -21.72
CA ASN A 2 5.99 -9.40 -21.51
C ASN A 2 5.90 -9.08 -20.02
N LYS A 3 5.91 -7.78 -19.71
CA LYS A 3 5.74 -7.26 -18.36
C LYS A 3 4.25 -7.15 -18.09
N ILE A 4 3.71 -8.04 -17.26
CA ILE A 4 2.30 -7.96 -16.83
C ILE A 4 2.27 -7.31 -15.45
N TRP A 5 1.49 -6.25 -15.34
CA TRP A 5 1.29 -5.53 -14.10
C TRP A 5 0.40 -6.35 -13.16
N LYS A 6 0.88 -6.59 -11.94
CA LYS A 6 0.02 -7.02 -10.84
C LYS A 6 -0.25 -5.81 -9.94
N LYS A 7 -1.45 -5.83 -9.34
CA LYS A 7 -1.97 -4.73 -8.52
C LYS A 7 -0.93 -4.32 -7.46
N SER A 8 -0.80 -3.03 -7.17
CA SER A 8 0.10 -2.52 -6.13
C SER A 8 -0.44 -2.87 -4.73
N ALA A 9 0.44 -2.81 -3.73
CA ALA A 9 0.05 -2.85 -2.33
C ALA A 9 0.46 -1.56 -1.62
N LEU A 10 -0.21 -1.22 -0.53
CA LEU A 10 0.13 -0.12 0.36
C LEU A 10 0.46 -0.70 1.74
N ALA A 11 1.72 -0.61 2.14
CA ALA A 11 2.12 -0.87 3.51
C ALA A 11 1.90 0.40 4.33
N VAL A 12 1.24 0.30 5.48
CA VAL A 12 0.96 1.42 6.38
C VAL A 12 1.50 1.10 7.76
N GLU A 13 2.10 2.11 8.37
CA GLU A 13 2.57 2.09 9.75
C GLU A 13 1.75 3.08 10.59
N LEU A 14 1.11 2.55 11.64
CA LEU A 14 0.33 3.30 12.61
C LEU A 14 0.93 3.11 14.00
N GLN A 15 0.75 4.07 14.90
CA GLN A 15 1.23 3.99 16.28
C GLN A 15 0.10 4.30 17.26
N ASN A 16 -0.07 3.47 18.29
CA ASN A 16 -1.05 3.74 19.34
C ASN A 16 -0.51 4.73 20.39
N ALA A 17 -1.37 5.15 21.32
CA ALA A 17 -1.00 6.10 22.38
C ALA A 17 0.11 5.59 23.33
N ALA A 18 0.33 4.27 23.39
CA ALA A 18 1.41 3.66 24.17
C ALA A 18 2.75 3.62 23.41
N GLY A 19 2.78 4.07 22.15
CA GLY A 19 3.96 4.04 21.30
C GLY A 19 4.14 2.73 20.54
N GLU A 20 3.18 1.80 20.58
CA GLU A 20 3.27 0.51 19.90
C GLU A 20 2.92 0.66 18.41
N THR A 21 3.83 0.18 17.57
CA THR A 21 3.69 0.21 16.12
C THR A 21 2.82 -0.94 15.61
N HIS A 22 1.81 -0.60 14.82
CA HIS A 22 0.96 -1.51 14.07
C HIS A 22 1.20 -1.36 12.57
N LYS A 23 1.57 -2.46 11.91
CA LYS A 23 1.80 -2.50 10.46
C LYS A 23 0.66 -3.23 9.77
N GLN A 24 0.11 -2.63 8.71
CA GLN A 24 -0.94 -3.23 7.89
C GLN A 24 -0.58 -3.15 6.41
N LEU A 25 -0.96 -4.19 5.66
CA LEU A 25 -0.78 -4.26 4.22
C LEU A 25 -2.14 -4.27 3.53
N PHE A 26 -2.38 -3.28 2.67
CA PHE A 26 -3.55 -3.21 1.81
C PHE A 26 -3.15 -3.64 0.41
N THR A 27 -3.62 -4.81 -0.01
CA THR A 27 -3.40 -5.29 -1.38
C THR A 27 -4.42 -4.67 -2.35
N ALA A 28 -4.12 -4.72 -3.65
CA ALA A 28 -5.02 -4.26 -4.71
C ALA A 28 -5.21 -2.73 -4.79
N ILE A 29 -4.17 -1.99 -4.43
CA ILE A 29 -4.10 -0.53 -4.59
C ILE A 29 -3.73 -0.20 -6.04
N VAL A 30 -4.33 0.85 -6.55
CA VAL A 30 -4.02 1.36 -7.89
C VAL A 30 -2.68 2.10 -7.86
N GLN A 31 -1.87 1.94 -8.91
CA GLN A 31 -0.51 2.50 -8.95
C GLN A 31 -0.49 4.04 -9.00
N ASP A 32 -1.51 4.64 -9.61
CA ASP A 32 -1.65 6.08 -9.76
C ASP A 32 -2.41 6.73 -8.58
N ALA A 33 -2.48 6.03 -7.43
CA ALA A 33 -3.01 6.59 -6.21
C ALA A 33 -2.24 7.88 -5.89
N THR A 34 -2.97 8.98 -5.86
CA THR A 34 -2.42 10.31 -5.59
C THR A 34 -2.11 10.48 -4.12
N ASP A 35 -1.17 11.37 -3.80
CA ASP A 35 -0.85 11.75 -2.41
C ASP A 35 -2.10 12.19 -1.63
N ALA A 36 -3.05 12.86 -2.29
CA ALA A 36 -4.30 13.29 -1.68
C ALA A 36 -5.22 12.11 -1.30
N GLN A 37 -5.30 11.08 -2.16
CA GLN A 37 -6.06 9.86 -1.87
C GLN A 37 -5.41 9.06 -0.76
N LEU A 38 -4.09 8.92 -0.78
CA LEU A 38 -3.33 8.24 0.28
C LEU A 38 -3.47 8.97 1.61
N THR A 39 -3.38 10.31 1.61
CA THR A 39 -3.60 11.13 2.82
C THR A 39 -5.01 10.96 3.36
N THR A 40 -6.02 10.96 2.50
CA THR A 40 -7.42 10.76 2.89
C THR A 40 -7.62 9.38 3.50
N PHE A 41 -7.02 8.35 2.89
CA PHE A 41 -7.06 6.99 3.39
C PHE A 41 -6.38 6.85 4.76
N SER A 42 -5.19 7.43 4.94
CA SER A 42 -4.48 7.44 6.21
C SER A 42 -5.30 8.08 7.33
N LYS A 43 -5.95 9.23 7.09
CA LYS A 43 -6.83 9.87 8.08
C LYS A 43 -8.02 8.99 8.47
N ALA A 44 -8.57 8.25 7.51
CA ALA A 44 -9.63 7.28 7.79
C ALA A 44 -9.11 6.16 8.71
N LEU A 45 -7.90 5.64 8.47
CA LEU A 45 -7.27 4.65 9.34
C LEU A 45 -7.03 5.20 10.75
N GLU A 46 -6.51 6.43 10.88
CA GLU A 46 -6.31 7.06 12.19
C GLU A 46 -7.62 7.14 12.98
N THR A 47 -8.71 7.56 12.31
CA THR A 47 -10.05 7.67 12.91
C THR A 47 -10.61 6.30 13.34
N LEU A 48 -10.48 5.29 12.49
CA LEU A 48 -11.04 3.96 12.72
C LEU A 48 -10.27 3.15 13.77
N THR A 49 -8.97 3.42 13.93
CA THR A 49 -8.10 2.65 14.82
C THR A 49 -7.73 3.40 16.09
N ALA A 50 -8.02 4.70 16.17
CA ALA A 50 -7.51 5.60 17.22
C ALA A 50 -5.97 5.57 17.34
N HIS A 51 -5.28 5.25 16.24
CA HIS A 51 -3.83 5.30 16.12
C HIS A 51 -3.39 6.52 15.31
N GLN A 52 -2.15 6.96 15.50
CA GLN A 52 -1.53 8.01 14.71
C GLN A 52 -0.82 7.41 13.49
N PHE A 53 -0.94 8.06 12.34
CA PHE A 53 -0.23 7.69 11.13
C PHE A 53 1.26 8.03 11.24
N VAL A 54 2.12 7.08 10.88
CA VAL A 54 3.58 7.25 10.88
C VAL A 54 4.12 7.32 9.47
N ASN A 55 3.88 6.28 8.66
CA ASN A 55 4.28 6.27 7.24
C ASN A 55 3.34 5.38 6.41
N ALA A 56 3.44 5.55 5.09
CA ALA A 56 2.96 4.56 4.15
C ALA A 56 3.91 4.43 2.94
N GLU A 57 3.96 3.23 2.37
CA GLU A 57 4.78 2.89 1.22
C GLU A 57 3.93 2.14 0.18
N VAL A 58 3.97 2.61 -1.08
CA VAL A 58 3.34 1.90 -2.20
C VAL A 58 4.36 0.91 -2.80
N ILE A 59 4.03 -0.38 -2.72
CA ILE A 59 4.83 -1.48 -3.25
C ILE A 59 4.22 -1.94 -4.58
N ALA A 60 4.97 -1.80 -5.68
CA ALA A 60 4.54 -2.23 -7.01
C ALA A 60 5.11 -3.62 -7.35
N TYR A 61 4.25 -4.54 -7.82
CA TYR A 61 4.65 -5.88 -8.22
C TYR A 61 4.66 -6.06 -9.74
N TYR A 62 5.65 -6.81 -10.23
CA TYR A 62 5.84 -7.14 -11.63
C TYR A 62 5.84 -8.64 -11.85
N GLU A 63 5.11 -9.11 -12.85
CA GLU A 63 5.25 -10.47 -13.37
C GLU A 63 5.95 -10.42 -14.74
N TYR A 64 6.99 -11.24 -14.90
CA TYR A 64 7.68 -11.42 -16.17
C TYR A 64 7.20 -12.72 -16.80
N ASN A 65 6.44 -12.61 -17.89
CA ASN A 65 6.09 -13.78 -18.68
C ASN A 65 7.16 -14.02 -19.74
N ALA A 66 7.73 -15.23 -19.72
CA ALA A 66 8.55 -15.73 -20.81
C ALA A 66 7.69 -15.82 -22.07
N VAL A 67 8.18 -15.28 -23.18
CA VAL A 67 7.52 -15.47 -24.48
C VAL A 67 7.96 -16.84 -24.96
N THR A 68 7.13 -17.87 -24.78
CA THR A 68 7.34 -19.15 -25.46
C THR A 68 7.00 -18.96 -26.93
N THR A 69 8.02 -18.71 -27.75
CA THR A 69 7.94 -18.93 -29.20
C THR A 69 7.81 -20.43 -29.43
N VAL A 70 6.63 -20.85 -29.90
CA VAL A 70 6.41 -22.17 -30.51
C VAL A 70 6.73 -22.07 -31.99
#